data_AF-A0A2S9DU88-F1
#
_entry.id   AF-A0A2S9DU88-F1
#
_cell.length_a   1.000
_cell.length_b   1.000
_cell.length_c   1.000
_cell.angle_alpha   90.00
_cell.angle_beta   90.00
_cell.angle_gamma   90.00
#
_symmetry.space_group_name_H-M   'P 1'
#
loop_
_entity.id
_entity.type
_entity.pdbx_description
1 polymer ?
#
loop_
_entity_poly.entity_id
_entity_poly.type
_entity_poly.pdbx_seq_one_letter_code
_entity_poly.pdbx_strand_id
1 'polypeptide(L)'
;MNSVQLLRGQLRPALMGLLMTVACVTSVRADQGVALTPLDQVPDGVEVRGKQVAAYTWDDRQGKNLLVLAEQVGERDDDGTQSAFVYAAQYVLSGERPKRVWMLYDDVQHCEFDAGLRFDRAATKVTDLLGDGNTQATVGYSRACTSDVSPSEFKLIMHAGKSEKYRLRGLDRVGASWWDEDAGALRGMPLPTDCSVAAQQALVSQYKEQGTELPLPGCYGDEKDFAKAPNNYLAFMRQHWFALMQQQDADWSQSQAQPQAASEDDESAP
;
A
#
# COMPACT_ATOMS: atom_id res chain seq x y z
N MET A 1 72.93 -73.92 -11.31
CA MET A 1 73.04 -73.00 -12.46
C MET A 1 71.70 -72.31 -12.62
N ASN A 2 71.67 -70.98 -12.46
CA ASN A 2 70.86 -69.96 -13.16
C ASN A 2 69.41 -70.33 -13.57
N SER A 3 68.35 -69.59 -13.27
CA SER A 3 68.13 -68.13 -13.18
C SER A 3 66.74 -67.86 -12.56
N VAL A 4 66.58 -66.86 -11.67
CA VAL A 4 66.07 -65.48 -11.89
C VAL A 4 64.64 -65.36 -12.45
N GLN A 5 63.78 -64.65 -11.69
CA GLN A 5 62.83 -63.55 -12.05
C GLN A 5 61.53 -63.64 -11.23
N LEU A 6 61.26 -62.76 -10.26
CA LEU A 6 60.86 -61.33 -10.27
C LEU A 6 59.38 -61.07 -10.63
N LEU A 7 58.71 -60.44 -9.64
CA LEU A 7 57.75 -59.32 -9.71
C LEU A 7 56.21 -59.54 -9.84
N ARG A 8 55.55 -58.98 -8.82
CA ARG A 8 54.45 -57.97 -8.81
C ARG A 8 52.98 -58.39 -8.83
N GLY A 9 52.25 -57.77 -7.88
CA GLY A 9 50.84 -57.38 -7.95
C GLY A 9 50.04 -57.81 -6.72
N GLN A 10 49.18 -57.03 -6.05
CA GLN A 10 48.69 -55.65 -6.17
C GLN A 10 48.13 -55.25 -4.77
N LEU A 11 48.36 -54.01 -4.32
CA LEU A 11 47.67 -53.41 -3.17
C LEU A 11 46.44 -52.65 -3.67
N ARG A 12 45.26 -52.97 -3.13
CA ARG A 12 44.01 -52.22 -3.37
C ARG A 12 44.00 -50.92 -2.54
N PRO A 13 43.66 -49.76 -3.11
CA PRO A 13 43.36 -48.58 -2.32
C PRO A 13 41.89 -48.62 -1.86
N ALA A 14 41.66 -48.37 -0.57
CA ALA A 14 40.33 -48.14 -0.02
C ALA A 14 39.93 -46.69 -0.27
N LEU A 15 38.77 -46.47 -0.90
CA LEU A 15 38.18 -45.18 -1.18
C LEU A 15 37.40 -44.71 0.07
N MET A 16 37.94 -43.73 0.79
CA MET A 16 37.28 -43.12 1.96
C MET A 16 36.50 -41.90 1.47
N GLY A 17 35.19 -42.06 1.28
CA GLY A 17 34.29 -41.01 0.82
C GLY A 17 33.99 -39.99 1.92
N LEU A 18 34.36 -38.73 1.68
CA LEU A 18 34.05 -37.57 2.52
C LEU A 18 32.62 -37.08 2.20
N LEU A 19 31.67 -37.28 3.10
CA LEU A 19 30.33 -36.69 3.03
C LEU A 19 30.40 -35.20 3.40
N MET A 20 30.37 -34.31 2.40
CA MET A 20 30.06 -32.89 2.62
C MET A 20 28.56 -32.72 2.81
N THR A 21 28.14 -32.38 4.03
CA THR A 21 26.78 -31.91 4.31
C THR A 21 26.60 -30.50 3.78
N VAL A 22 25.87 -30.35 2.69
CA VAL A 22 25.40 -29.05 2.18
C VAL A 22 24.29 -28.55 3.10
N ALA A 23 24.61 -27.58 3.97
CA ALA A 23 23.59 -26.83 4.70
C ALA A 23 22.88 -25.88 3.71
N CYS A 24 21.65 -26.22 3.32
CA CYS A 24 20.78 -25.29 2.60
C CYS A 24 20.40 -24.15 3.55
N VAL A 25 21.09 -23.01 3.42
CA VAL A 25 20.64 -21.76 4.03
C VAL A 25 19.49 -21.26 3.15
N THR A 26 18.26 -21.60 3.52
CA THR A 26 17.08 -20.95 2.96
C THR A 26 17.03 -19.53 3.51
N SER A 27 17.56 -18.57 2.75
CA SER A 27 17.24 -17.16 2.96
C SER A 27 15.76 -16.98 2.64
N VAL A 28 14.92 -17.04 3.67
CA VAL A 28 13.54 -16.56 3.58
C VAL A 28 13.64 -15.09 3.20
N ARG A 29 13.20 -14.75 1.99
CA ARG A 29 13.06 -13.36 1.57
C ARG A 29 12.04 -12.71 2.51
N ALA A 30 12.49 -11.83 3.39
CA ALA A 30 11.65 -11.04 4.32
C ALA A 30 10.71 -10.03 3.61
N ASP A 31 10.41 -10.27 2.33
CA ASP A 31 9.70 -9.37 1.42
C ASP A 31 8.45 -10.02 0.81
N GLN A 32 8.17 -11.28 1.14
CA GLN A 32 6.87 -11.89 0.82
C GLN A 32 5.91 -11.48 1.93
N GLY A 33 5.00 -10.55 1.63
CA GLY A 33 4.00 -10.07 2.57
C GLY A 33 3.25 -11.21 3.27
N VAL A 34 2.78 -10.95 4.48
CA VAL A 34 1.99 -11.89 5.26
C VAL A 34 0.66 -12.11 4.55
N ALA A 35 0.30 -13.38 4.33
CA ALA A 35 -0.98 -13.73 3.74
C ALA A 35 -2.13 -13.31 4.68
N LEU A 36 -2.99 -12.45 4.18
CA LEU A 36 -4.16 -11.97 4.91
C LEU A 36 -5.36 -12.85 4.61
N THR A 37 -6.07 -13.27 5.66
CA THR A 37 -7.38 -13.91 5.52
C THR A 37 -8.47 -12.84 5.68
N PRO A 38 -9.30 -12.59 4.66
CA PRO A 38 -10.41 -11.66 4.79
C PRO A 38 -11.49 -12.20 5.73
N LEU A 39 -12.17 -11.31 6.44
CA LEU A 39 -13.33 -11.62 7.27
C LEU A 39 -14.51 -10.77 6.84
N ASP A 40 -15.68 -11.40 6.70
CA ASP A 40 -16.92 -10.71 6.38
C ASP A 40 -17.49 -10.00 7.61
N GLN A 41 -17.29 -10.58 8.81
CA GLN A 41 -17.80 -10.05 10.08
C GLN A 41 -16.68 -10.01 11.12
N VAL A 42 -16.61 -8.92 11.88
CA VAL A 42 -15.69 -8.79 12.99
C VAL A 42 -16.22 -9.55 14.23
N PRO A 43 -15.34 -10.16 15.04
CA PRO A 43 -15.74 -10.82 16.29
C PRO A 43 -16.35 -9.87 17.33
N ASP A 44 -17.11 -10.42 18.27
CA ASP A 44 -17.64 -9.69 19.42
C ASP A 44 -16.54 -8.96 20.21
N GLY A 45 -16.86 -7.76 20.69
CA GLY A 45 -15.94 -6.93 21.46
C GLY A 45 -14.92 -6.14 20.61
N VAL A 46 -14.97 -6.27 19.27
CA VAL A 46 -14.23 -5.40 18.35
C VAL A 46 -15.05 -4.15 18.06
N GLU A 47 -14.42 -2.98 18.24
CA GLU A 47 -15.06 -1.70 17.90
C GLU A 47 -14.95 -1.43 16.39
N VAL A 48 -16.07 -1.07 15.77
CA VAL A 48 -16.16 -0.60 14.39
C VAL A 48 -16.89 0.73 14.40
N ARG A 49 -16.25 1.78 13.88
CA ARG A 49 -16.85 3.11 13.74
C ARG A 49 -17.13 3.37 12.26
N GLY A 50 -18.40 3.54 11.92
CA GLY A 50 -18.85 3.65 10.52
C GLY A 50 -19.13 2.28 9.89
N LYS A 51 -19.23 2.25 8.56
CA LYS A 51 -19.46 1.04 7.78
C LYS A 51 -18.15 0.27 7.61
N GLN A 52 -18.12 -1.00 8.03
CA GLN A 52 -16.99 -1.89 7.74
C GLN A 52 -16.81 -2.03 6.23
N VAL A 53 -15.61 -1.71 5.74
CA VAL A 53 -15.24 -1.87 4.32
C VAL A 53 -14.28 -3.03 4.10
N ALA A 54 -13.51 -3.41 5.12
CA ALA A 54 -12.69 -4.61 5.12
C ALA A 54 -12.32 -5.03 6.54
N ALA A 55 -12.10 -6.33 6.73
CA ALA A 55 -11.43 -6.88 7.89
C ALA A 55 -10.48 -8.00 7.45
N TYR A 56 -9.32 -8.09 8.09
CA TYR A 56 -8.26 -9.04 7.77
C TYR A 56 -7.70 -9.65 9.04
N THR A 57 -7.43 -10.96 9.03
CA THR A 57 -6.72 -11.66 10.11
C THR A 57 -5.46 -12.35 9.60
N TRP A 58 -4.46 -12.41 10.45
CA TRP A 58 -3.20 -13.12 10.23
C TRP A 58 -2.62 -13.53 11.58
N ASP A 59 -1.71 -14.49 11.57
CA ASP A 59 -0.94 -14.86 12.77
C ASP A 59 0.45 -14.25 12.70
N ASP A 60 0.94 -13.74 13.82
CA ASP A 60 2.33 -13.35 13.99
C ASP A 60 2.84 -13.76 15.39
N ARG A 61 4.04 -13.33 15.77
CA ARG A 61 4.63 -13.66 17.07
C ARG A 61 3.82 -13.17 18.27
N GLN A 62 2.97 -12.15 18.10
CA GLN A 62 2.11 -11.60 19.15
C GLN A 62 0.77 -12.35 19.24
N GLY A 63 0.47 -13.20 18.26
CA GLY A 63 -0.70 -14.07 18.22
C GLY A 63 -1.56 -13.83 16.97
N LYS A 64 -2.85 -14.16 17.08
CA LYS A 64 -3.81 -13.93 16.01
C LYS A 64 -4.21 -12.46 15.97
N ASN A 65 -3.85 -11.77 14.91
CA ASN A 65 -4.15 -10.36 14.70
C ASN A 65 -5.44 -10.18 13.89
N LEU A 66 -6.06 -9.01 14.05
CA LEU A 66 -7.22 -8.55 13.29
C LEU A 66 -7.01 -7.08 12.96
N LEU A 67 -7.04 -6.73 11.67
CA LEU A 67 -7.15 -5.35 11.18
C LEU A 67 -8.58 -5.11 10.71
N VAL A 68 -9.20 -4.03 11.16
CA VAL A 68 -10.51 -3.59 10.71
C VAL A 68 -10.39 -2.22 10.07
N LEU A 69 -11.03 -2.04 8.91
CA LEU A 69 -11.16 -0.78 8.19
C LEU A 69 -12.63 -0.43 8.07
N ALA A 70 -12.99 0.80 8.42
CA ALA A 70 -14.35 1.31 8.35
C ALA A 70 -14.37 2.76 7.86
N GLU A 71 -15.41 3.09 7.12
CA GLU A 71 -15.60 4.40 6.48
C GLU A 71 -16.99 4.93 6.81
N GLN A 72 -17.14 6.24 6.83
CA GLN A 72 -18.44 6.88 6.85
C GLN A 72 -18.39 8.19 6.08
N VAL A 73 -19.44 8.44 5.32
CA VAL A 73 -19.75 9.75 4.76
C VAL A 73 -21.08 10.16 5.40
N GLY A 74 -21.10 11.34 6.02
CA GLY A 74 -22.28 11.91 6.62
C GLY A 74 -23.27 12.39 5.56
N GLU A 75 -24.53 12.52 5.97
CA GLU A 75 -25.49 13.30 5.21
C GLU A 75 -25.07 14.79 5.22
N ARG A 76 -25.70 15.59 4.37
CA ARG A 76 -25.44 17.02 4.33
C ARG A 76 -26.11 17.68 5.54
N ASP A 77 -25.36 18.49 6.28
CA ASP A 77 -25.85 19.26 7.40
C ASP A 77 -26.75 20.42 6.92
N ASP A 78 -27.51 21.04 7.84
CA ASP A 78 -28.44 22.14 7.54
C ASP A 78 -27.74 23.37 6.92
N ASP A 79 -26.44 23.54 7.17
CA ASP A 79 -25.62 24.60 6.58
C ASP A 79 -25.12 24.27 5.16
N GLY A 80 -25.50 23.11 4.63
CA GLY A 80 -25.09 22.64 3.31
C GLY A 80 -23.69 22.03 3.30
N THR A 81 -23.06 21.79 4.45
CA THR A 81 -21.76 21.10 4.51
C THR A 81 -21.91 19.59 4.66
N GLN A 82 -20.86 18.83 4.33
CA GLN A 82 -20.79 17.38 4.50
C GLN A 82 -19.49 17.01 5.22
N SER A 83 -19.53 15.93 6.00
CA SER A 83 -18.35 15.38 6.68
C SER A 83 -18.12 13.93 6.30
N ALA A 84 -16.89 13.46 6.34
CA ALA A 84 -16.51 12.07 6.11
C ALA A 84 -15.39 11.65 7.05
N PHE A 85 -15.36 10.38 7.47
CA PHE A 85 -14.29 9.86 8.32
C PHE A 85 -13.89 8.42 7.95
N VAL A 86 -12.66 8.08 8.33
CA VAL A 86 -12.13 6.72 8.27
C VAL A 86 -11.69 6.29 9.66
N TYR A 87 -11.86 5.01 9.92
CA TYR A 87 -11.42 4.36 11.14
C TYR A 87 -10.68 3.08 10.77
N ALA A 88 -9.46 2.92 11.28
CA ALA A 88 -8.77 1.64 11.24
C ALA A 88 -8.29 1.25 12.64
N ALA A 89 -8.30 -0.04 12.95
CA ALA A 89 -7.74 -0.52 14.19
C ALA A 89 -7.19 -1.94 14.05
N GLN A 90 -6.05 -2.19 14.69
CA GLN A 90 -5.51 -3.53 14.87
C GLN A 90 -5.82 -4.04 16.27
N TYR A 91 -6.19 -5.30 16.35
CA TYR A 91 -6.43 -6.05 17.57
C TYR A 91 -5.59 -7.32 17.58
N VAL A 92 -5.21 -7.77 18.78
CA VAL A 92 -4.78 -9.15 19.02
C VAL A 92 -5.94 -9.90 19.66
N LEU A 93 -6.35 -10.98 19.01
CA LEU A 93 -7.39 -11.90 19.46
C LEU A 93 -6.76 -12.89 20.44
N SER A 94 -6.59 -12.49 21.71
CA SER A 94 -6.02 -13.33 22.77
C SER A 94 -6.91 -13.35 24.01
N GLY A 95 -7.12 -14.54 24.59
CA GLY A 95 -7.96 -14.72 25.77
C GLY A 95 -9.45 -14.51 25.48
N GLU A 96 -10.17 -13.97 26.47
CA GLU A 96 -11.64 -13.82 26.40
C GLU A 96 -12.11 -12.60 25.60
N ARG A 97 -11.28 -11.57 25.40
CA ARG A 97 -11.66 -10.33 24.70
C ARG A 97 -10.55 -9.82 23.76
N PRO A 98 -10.89 -9.33 22.56
CA PRO A 98 -9.94 -8.67 21.66
C PRO A 98 -9.21 -7.51 22.36
N LYS A 99 -7.89 -7.43 22.19
CA LYS A 99 -7.06 -6.34 22.74
C LYS A 99 -6.60 -5.42 21.62
N ARG A 100 -7.02 -4.15 21.66
CA ARG A 100 -6.60 -3.15 20.67
C ARG A 100 -5.11 -2.84 20.82
N VAL A 101 -4.38 -2.93 19.71
CA VAL A 101 -2.95 -2.58 19.61
C VAL A 101 -2.81 -1.10 19.29
N TRP A 102 -3.50 -0.65 18.24
CA TRP A 102 -3.55 0.74 17.83
C TRP A 102 -4.89 1.06 17.17
N MET A 103 -5.18 2.36 17.06
CA MET A 103 -6.26 2.86 16.22
C MET A 103 -5.78 4.07 15.42
N LEU A 104 -6.43 4.26 14.28
CA LEU A 104 -6.31 5.38 13.39
C LEU A 104 -7.71 5.95 13.17
N TYR A 105 -7.81 7.26 13.24
CA TYR A 105 -8.98 8.03 12.86
C TYR A 105 -8.48 9.24 12.08
N ASP A 106 -9.16 9.57 10.99
CA ASP A 106 -8.96 10.79 10.23
C ASP A 106 -10.30 11.23 9.65
N ASP A 107 -10.44 12.52 9.37
CA ASP A 107 -11.69 13.10 8.91
C ASP A 107 -11.55 14.30 7.95
N VAL A 108 -12.64 14.53 7.25
CA VAL A 108 -13.00 15.77 6.56
C VAL A 108 -14.22 16.29 7.28
N GLN A 109 -14.12 17.49 7.83
CA GLN A 109 -15.24 18.15 8.53
C GLN A 109 -15.66 19.39 7.74
N HIS A 110 -16.96 19.68 7.76
CA HIS A 110 -17.53 20.91 7.20
C HIS A 110 -17.10 21.20 5.75
N CYS A 111 -17.13 20.19 4.89
CA CYS A 111 -16.86 20.37 3.48
C CYS A 111 -18.07 21.01 2.78
N GLU A 112 -17.89 22.17 2.15
CA GLU A 112 -18.95 22.83 1.37
C GLU A 112 -19.26 22.10 0.05
N PHE A 113 -18.41 21.16 -0.36
CA PHE A 113 -18.53 20.34 -1.57
C PHE A 113 -18.80 18.86 -1.24
N ASP A 114 -18.22 17.93 -1.99
CA ASP A 114 -18.34 16.51 -1.71
C ASP A 114 -17.20 16.06 -0.79
N ALA A 115 -17.57 15.59 0.40
CA ALA A 115 -16.62 15.05 1.37
C ALA A 115 -16.29 13.59 1.05
N GLY A 116 -15.01 13.30 0.86
CA GLY A 116 -14.51 11.96 0.57
C GLY A 116 -13.42 11.54 1.55
N LEU A 117 -13.57 10.37 2.15
CA LEU A 117 -12.49 9.71 2.89
C LEU A 117 -12.61 8.19 2.73
N ARG A 118 -11.70 7.59 1.96
CA ARG A 118 -11.84 6.22 1.45
C ARG A 118 -10.54 5.45 1.55
N PHE A 119 -10.59 4.25 2.11
CA PHE A 119 -9.46 3.32 2.12
C PHE A 119 -9.18 2.78 0.73
N ASP A 120 -7.91 2.81 0.35
CA ASP A 120 -7.40 2.00 -0.75
C ASP A 120 -7.10 0.60 -0.21
N ARG A 121 -7.94 -0.38 -0.58
CA ARG A 121 -7.77 -1.77 -0.14
C ARG A 121 -6.50 -2.40 -0.73
N ALA A 122 -6.05 -1.99 -1.91
CA ALA A 122 -4.78 -2.45 -2.49
C ALA A 122 -3.58 -1.91 -1.69
N ALA A 123 -3.73 -0.75 -1.05
CA ALA A 123 -2.74 -0.18 -0.14
C ALA A 123 -2.60 -0.96 1.18
N THR A 124 -3.56 -1.84 1.53
CA THR A 124 -3.48 -2.61 2.77
C THR A 124 -2.48 -3.76 2.64
N LYS A 125 -1.42 -3.72 3.44
CA LYS A 125 -0.37 -4.76 3.48
C LYS A 125 0.03 -5.04 4.91
N VAL A 126 0.39 -6.30 5.18
CA VAL A 126 1.06 -6.70 6.43
C VAL A 126 2.36 -7.39 6.06
N THR A 127 3.45 -7.01 6.72
CA THR A 127 4.80 -7.46 6.39
C THR A 127 5.60 -7.69 7.67
N ASP A 128 6.54 -8.64 7.67
CA ASP A 128 7.56 -8.77 8.72
C ASP A 128 8.89 -8.26 8.15
N LEU A 129 9.05 -6.94 8.08
CA LEU A 129 10.19 -6.33 7.39
C LEU A 129 11.50 -6.56 8.15
N LEU A 130 11.43 -6.77 9.47
CA LEU A 130 12.59 -7.03 10.33
C LEU A 130 12.94 -8.52 10.43
N GLY A 131 12.04 -9.42 10.03
CA GLY A 131 12.24 -10.86 10.13
C GLY A 131 12.27 -11.36 11.58
N ASP A 132 11.64 -10.64 12.51
CA ASP A 132 11.64 -10.96 13.95
C ASP A 132 10.32 -11.60 14.42
N GLY A 133 9.41 -11.84 13.47
CA GLY A 133 8.07 -12.35 13.67
C GLY A 133 7.05 -11.30 14.12
N ASN A 134 7.44 -10.04 14.32
CA ASN A 134 6.52 -8.94 14.61
C ASN A 134 6.17 -8.22 13.32
N THR A 135 4.88 -8.17 13.01
CA THR A 135 4.43 -7.60 11.74
C THR A 135 4.20 -6.09 11.82
N GLN A 136 4.38 -5.43 10.68
CA GLN A 136 4.01 -4.05 10.42
C GLN A 136 2.75 -4.07 9.54
N ALA A 137 1.74 -3.30 9.94
CA ALA A 137 0.50 -3.17 9.19
C ALA A 137 0.46 -1.79 8.52
N THR A 138 0.31 -1.79 7.19
CA THR A 138 0.22 -0.59 6.37
C THR A 138 -1.19 -0.47 5.80
N VAL A 139 -1.77 0.73 5.90
CA VAL A 139 -3.07 1.10 5.33
C VAL A 139 -2.91 2.39 4.52
N GLY A 140 -3.66 2.53 3.43
CA GLY A 140 -3.68 3.75 2.63
C GLY A 140 -5.10 4.26 2.42
N TYR A 141 -5.28 5.57 2.32
CA TYR A 141 -6.59 6.19 2.04
C TYR A 141 -6.44 7.54 1.35
N SER A 142 -7.44 7.88 0.54
CA SER A 142 -7.60 9.20 -0.09
C SER A 142 -8.55 10.08 0.73
N ARG A 143 -8.26 11.39 0.76
CA ARG A 143 -8.98 12.45 1.46
C ARG A 143 -9.31 13.58 0.50
N ALA A 144 -10.59 13.92 0.41
CA ALA A 144 -11.10 14.89 -0.54
C ALA A 144 -12.17 15.79 0.10
N CYS A 145 -12.14 17.06 -0.29
CA CYS A 145 -13.25 18.00 -0.18
C CYS A 145 -13.23 18.82 -1.46
N THR A 146 -13.90 18.33 -2.51
CA THR A 146 -13.80 18.89 -3.85
C THR A 146 -15.14 18.88 -4.58
N SER A 147 -15.27 19.74 -5.58
CA SER A 147 -16.40 19.79 -6.53
C SER A 147 -16.03 19.30 -7.93
N ASP A 148 -14.81 18.82 -8.12
CA ASP A 148 -14.29 18.35 -9.41
C ASP A 148 -13.63 16.97 -9.29
N VAL A 149 -13.24 16.40 -10.44
CA VAL A 149 -12.40 15.21 -10.45
C VAL A 149 -10.95 15.63 -10.57
N SER A 150 -10.28 15.73 -9.42
CA SER A 150 -8.87 16.10 -9.31
C SER A 150 -8.14 15.19 -8.31
N PRO A 151 -6.79 15.15 -8.37
CA PRO A 151 -6.00 14.40 -7.41
C PRO A 151 -6.33 14.77 -5.97
N SER A 152 -6.60 13.76 -5.14
CA SER A 152 -6.94 13.94 -3.74
C SER A 152 -5.73 13.75 -2.83
N GLU A 153 -5.79 14.24 -1.59
CA GLU A 153 -4.74 13.95 -0.61
C GLU A 153 -4.68 12.44 -0.36
N PHE A 154 -3.51 11.83 -0.54
CA PHE A 154 -3.28 10.41 -0.23
C PHE A 154 -2.37 10.26 0.98
N LYS A 155 -2.73 9.34 1.87
CA LYS A 155 -1.92 9.01 3.05
C LYS A 155 -1.67 7.51 3.07
N LEU A 156 -0.39 7.12 3.16
CA LEU A 156 0.03 5.74 3.35
C LEU A 156 0.68 5.63 4.74
N ILE A 157 0.13 4.79 5.60
CA ILE A 157 0.42 4.78 7.03
C ILE A 157 0.79 3.38 7.47
N MET A 158 2.01 3.23 7.98
CA MET A 158 2.52 2.02 8.59
C MET A 158 2.46 2.14 10.11
N HIS A 159 1.92 1.10 10.76
CA HIS A 159 2.00 0.89 12.19
C HIS A 159 2.93 -0.29 12.50
N ALA A 160 3.87 -0.08 13.42
CA ALA A 160 4.71 -1.13 14.00
C ALA A 160 4.44 -1.20 15.51
N GLY A 161 3.79 -2.27 15.96
CA GLY A 161 3.34 -2.38 17.35
C GLY A 161 2.39 -1.24 17.77
N LYS A 162 2.47 -0.83 19.05
CA LYS A 162 1.49 0.10 19.65
C LYS A 162 1.79 1.59 19.41
N SER A 163 3.08 1.95 19.36
CA SER A 163 3.51 3.35 19.43
C SER A 163 4.19 3.87 18.16
N GLU A 164 4.70 2.98 17.31
CA GLU A 164 5.45 3.39 16.14
C GLU A 164 4.50 3.53 14.96
N LYS A 165 4.49 4.74 14.38
CA LYS A 165 3.64 5.12 13.26
C LYS A 165 4.47 5.93 12.28
N TYR A 166 4.49 5.50 11.02
CA TYR A 166 5.23 6.13 9.93
C TYR A 166 4.31 6.43 8.77
N ARG A 167 4.50 7.57 8.11
CA ARG A 167 3.53 8.09 7.13
C ARG A 167 4.22 8.71 5.94
N LEU A 168 3.73 8.38 4.75
CA LEU A 168 3.90 9.18 3.54
C LEU A 168 2.59 9.92 3.26
N ARG A 169 2.70 11.19 2.88
CA ARG A 169 1.57 12.10 2.60
C ARG A 169 1.82 12.78 1.28
N GLY A 170 0.82 12.82 0.41
CA GLY A 170 0.97 13.29 -0.95
C GLY A 170 -0.35 13.44 -1.65
N LEU A 171 -0.31 13.37 -2.97
CA LEU A 171 -1.49 13.35 -3.83
C LEU A 171 -1.61 11.99 -4.49
N ASP A 172 -2.84 11.48 -4.60
CA ASP A 172 -3.13 10.31 -5.43
C ASP A 172 -3.04 10.66 -6.93
N ARG A 173 -3.43 9.71 -7.78
CA ARG A 173 -3.28 9.83 -9.23
C ARG A 173 -4.61 10.00 -9.97
N VAL A 174 -5.73 10.01 -9.26
CA VAL A 174 -7.06 10.18 -9.85
C VAL A 174 -7.18 11.57 -10.46
N GLY A 175 -7.76 11.68 -11.66
CA GLY A 175 -7.96 12.98 -12.33
C GLY A 175 -6.68 13.63 -12.86
N ALA A 176 -5.52 12.96 -12.79
CA ALA A 176 -4.25 13.55 -13.20
C ALA A 176 -4.00 13.47 -14.73
N SER A 177 -4.81 12.71 -15.45
CA SER A 177 -4.88 12.68 -16.91
C SER A 177 -6.32 12.78 -17.40
N TRP A 178 -6.52 13.25 -18.63
CA TRP A 178 -7.83 13.42 -19.26
C TRP A 178 -7.75 13.09 -20.75
N TRP A 179 -8.88 12.69 -21.34
CA TRP A 179 -8.97 12.47 -22.78
C TRP A 179 -9.07 13.81 -23.52
N ASP A 180 -8.16 14.05 -24.47
CA ASP A 180 -8.17 15.20 -25.37
C ASP A 180 -8.75 14.73 -26.71
N GLU A 181 -10.00 15.11 -26.98
CA GLU A 181 -10.74 14.72 -28.17
C GLU A 181 -10.09 15.24 -29.46
N ASP A 182 -9.57 16.47 -29.44
CA ASP A 182 -8.93 17.10 -30.59
C ASP A 182 -7.62 16.39 -30.95
N ALA A 183 -6.85 15.97 -29.93
CA ALA A 183 -5.62 15.20 -30.13
C ALA A 183 -5.87 13.69 -30.32
N GLY A 184 -7.07 13.19 -30.00
CA GLY A 184 -7.39 11.77 -29.98
C GLY A 184 -6.49 10.95 -29.04
N ALA A 185 -6.10 11.54 -27.90
CA ALA A 185 -5.13 10.94 -26.99
C ALA A 185 -5.34 11.39 -25.54
N LEU A 186 -4.84 10.61 -24.58
CA LEU A 186 -4.74 11.05 -23.20
C LEU A 186 -3.69 12.16 -23.04
N ARG A 187 -4.05 13.18 -22.27
CA ARG A 187 -3.18 14.27 -21.82
C ARG A 187 -3.07 14.26 -20.31
N GLY A 188 -2.00 14.86 -19.80
CA GLY A 188 -1.72 14.92 -18.37
C GLY A 188 -0.23 14.81 -18.12
N MET A 189 0.20 15.28 -16.96
CA MET A 189 1.58 15.13 -16.53
C MET A 189 1.82 13.64 -16.23
N PRO A 190 2.87 13.00 -16.76
CA PRO A 190 3.16 11.60 -16.48
C PRO A 190 3.57 11.41 -15.02
N LEU A 191 3.44 10.19 -14.49
CA LEU A 191 3.95 9.88 -13.17
C LEU A 191 5.49 10.06 -13.13
N PRO A 192 6.05 10.82 -12.16
CA PRO A 192 7.49 10.91 -11.98
C PRO A 192 8.13 9.54 -11.74
N THR A 193 9.43 9.40 -12.03
CA THR A 193 10.16 8.13 -11.79
C THR A 193 10.35 7.83 -10.31
N ASP A 194 10.43 8.87 -9.49
CA ASP A 194 10.45 8.81 -8.03
C ASP A 194 9.87 10.12 -7.45
N CYS A 195 9.58 10.13 -6.14
CA CYS A 195 9.03 11.29 -5.44
C CYS A 195 10.12 12.28 -4.98
N SER A 196 11.37 12.16 -5.44
CA SER A 196 12.40 13.14 -5.06
C SER A 196 12.06 14.52 -5.63
N VAL A 197 12.41 15.56 -4.88
CA VAL A 197 12.21 16.95 -5.32
C VAL A 197 12.88 17.20 -6.68
N ALA A 198 14.05 16.60 -6.92
CA ALA A 198 14.76 16.73 -8.18
C ALA A 198 14.01 16.09 -9.37
N ALA A 199 13.47 14.88 -9.20
CA ALA A 199 12.69 14.21 -10.25
C ALA A 199 11.40 14.99 -10.57
N GLN A 200 10.71 15.47 -9.53
CA GLN A 200 9.50 16.27 -9.70
C GLN A 200 9.79 17.62 -10.38
N GLN A 201 10.84 18.34 -9.96
CA GLN A 201 11.25 19.61 -10.58
C GLN A 201 11.71 19.43 -12.03
N ALA A 202 12.40 18.33 -12.34
CA ALA A 202 12.80 18.01 -13.71
C ALA A 202 11.57 17.82 -14.61
N LEU A 203 10.51 17.19 -14.09
CA LEU A 203 9.27 17.01 -14.83
C LEU A 203 8.53 18.35 -15.06
N VAL A 204 8.34 19.16 -14.01
CA VAL A 204 7.74 20.50 -14.13
C VAL A 204 8.47 21.35 -15.17
N SER A 205 9.81 21.31 -15.18
CA SER A 205 10.63 22.08 -16.13
C SER A 205 10.42 21.65 -17.59
N GLN A 206 10.09 20.38 -17.84
CA GLN A 206 9.83 19.87 -19.20
C GLN A 206 8.45 20.30 -19.71
N TYR A 207 7.45 20.34 -18.84
CA TYR A 207 6.08 20.69 -19.19
C TYR A 207 5.83 22.20 -19.25
N LYS A 208 6.82 23.02 -18.86
CA LYS A 208 6.77 24.50 -18.87
C LYS A 208 5.57 25.09 -18.13
N GLU A 209 4.95 24.31 -17.26
CA GLU A 209 3.83 24.75 -16.46
C GLU A 209 4.35 25.69 -15.38
N GLN A 210 4.09 26.99 -15.54
CA GLN A 210 4.28 27.96 -14.47
C GLN A 210 3.16 27.72 -13.44
N GLY A 211 3.53 27.35 -12.22
CA GLY A 211 2.57 27.27 -11.10
C GLY A 211 2.21 25.86 -10.61
N THR A 212 2.87 24.80 -11.08
CA THR A 212 2.65 23.47 -10.49
C THR A 212 3.29 23.40 -9.10
N GLU A 213 2.47 23.27 -8.06
CA GLU A 213 2.93 23.07 -6.68
C GLU A 213 3.40 21.62 -6.46
N LEU A 214 4.42 21.45 -5.62
CA LEU A 214 4.89 20.13 -5.20
C LEU A 214 4.18 19.73 -3.89
N PRO A 215 3.89 18.43 -3.68
CA PRO A 215 4.22 17.31 -4.56
C PRO A 215 3.28 17.21 -5.76
N LEU A 216 3.80 16.67 -6.87
CA LEU A 216 3.00 16.37 -8.05
C LEU A 216 1.97 15.26 -7.78
N PRO A 217 0.86 15.18 -8.54
CA PRO A 217 -0.06 14.04 -8.49
C PRO A 217 0.68 12.71 -8.63
N GLY A 218 0.43 11.78 -7.70
CA GLY A 218 1.14 10.52 -7.56
C GLY A 218 2.41 10.57 -6.71
N CYS A 219 2.76 11.71 -6.12
CA CYS A 219 3.96 11.85 -5.28
C CYS A 219 3.64 12.22 -3.83
N TYR A 220 4.47 11.72 -2.91
CA TYR A 220 4.50 12.17 -1.51
C TYR A 220 5.46 13.36 -1.33
N GLY A 221 5.20 14.19 -0.32
CA GLY A 221 5.91 15.45 -0.09
C GLY A 221 7.21 15.33 0.72
N ASP A 222 7.23 14.53 1.79
CA ASP A 222 8.43 14.29 2.59
C ASP A 222 8.43 12.93 3.32
N GLU A 223 9.58 12.59 3.90
CA GLU A 223 9.85 11.31 4.56
C GLU A 223 10.24 11.50 6.03
N LYS A 224 9.92 12.66 6.62
CA LYS A 224 10.41 13.05 7.95
C LYS A 224 10.00 12.08 9.05
N ASP A 225 8.81 11.48 8.93
CA ASP A 225 8.31 10.47 9.86
C ASP A 225 9.27 9.26 9.94
N PHE A 226 10.07 8.97 8.90
CA PHE A 226 11.01 7.85 8.85
C PHE A 226 12.44 8.17 9.29
N ALA A 227 12.74 9.39 9.74
CA ALA A 227 14.11 9.81 10.04
C ALA A 227 14.84 8.94 11.09
N LYS A 228 14.08 8.23 11.95
CA LYS A 228 14.60 7.28 12.95
C LYS A 228 14.10 5.85 12.74
N ALA A 229 13.43 5.59 11.62
CA ALA A 229 12.90 4.27 11.32
C ALA A 229 14.02 3.33 10.84
N PRO A 230 13.86 2.02 11.00
CA PRO A 230 14.61 1.05 10.23
C PRO A 230 14.55 1.35 8.71
N ASN A 231 15.70 1.25 8.03
CA ASN A 231 15.82 1.65 6.61
C ASN A 231 14.87 0.88 5.66
N ASN A 232 14.62 -0.38 5.98
CA ASN A 232 13.69 -1.25 5.24
C ASN A 232 12.24 -0.74 5.28
N TYR A 233 11.83 0.00 6.32
CA TYR A 233 10.47 0.55 6.40
C TYR A 233 10.25 1.62 5.33
N LEU A 234 11.17 2.57 5.23
CA LEU A 234 11.08 3.60 4.20
C LEU A 234 11.22 3.01 2.79
N ALA A 235 12.15 2.07 2.59
CA ALA A 235 12.30 1.40 1.30
C ALA A 235 11.01 0.71 0.85
N PHE A 236 10.37 -0.06 1.74
CA PHE A 236 9.08 -0.69 1.49
C PHE A 236 7.99 0.36 1.20
N MET A 237 7.88 1.41 2.01
CA MET A 237 6.82 2.41 1.86
C MET A 237 6.93 3.20 0.55
N ARG A 238 8.16 3.49 0.09
CA ARG A 238 8.40 4.11 -1.22
C ARG A 238 7.95 3.21 -2.37
N GLN A 239 8.37 1.95 -2.34
CA GLN A 239 8.01 0.97 -3.37
C GLN A 239 6.50 0.75 -3.41
N HIS A 240 5.89 0.60 -2.24
CA HIS A 240 4.45 0.38 -2.11
C HIS A 240 3.66 1.60 -2.59
N TRP A 241 4.07 2.82 -2.20
CA TRP A 241 3.49 4.06 -2.74
C TRP A 241 3.52 4.07 -4.26
N PHE A 242 4.70 3.85 -4.86
CA PHE A 242 4.84 3.92 -6.32
C PHE A 242 4.02 2.86 -7.05
N ALA A 243 3.95 1.64 -6.52
CA ALA A 243 3.13 0.58 -7.10
C ALA A 243 1.64 0.97 -7.09
N LEU A 244 1.15 1.59 -6.01
CA LEU A 244 -0.23 2.08 -5.92
C LEU A 244 -0.50 3.18 -6.94
N MET A 245 0.41 4.15 -7.06
CA MET A 245 0.22 5.28 -7.99
C MET A 245 0.30 4.82 -9.44
N GLN A 246 1.14 3.85 -9.78
CA GLN A 246 1.18 3.22 -11.10
C GLN A 246 -0.12 2.48 -11.42
N GLN A 247 -0.65 1.74 -10.44
CA GLN A 247 -1.93 1.05 -10.61
C GLN A 247 -3.07 2.05 -10.83
N GLN A 248 -3.15 3.08 -9.99
CA GLN A 248 -4.17 4.12 -10.13
C GLN A 248 -4.07 4.88 -11.46
N ASP A 249 -2.86 5.20 -11.93
CA ASP A 249 -2.66 5.84 -13.24
C ASP A 249 -3.19 4.98 -14.39
N ALA A 250 -2.93 3.67 -14.33
CA ALA A 250 -3.37 2.72 -15.33
C ALA A 250 -4.90 2.54 -15.31
N ASP A 251 -5.47 2.32 -14.13
CA ASP A 251 -6.92 2.14 -13.94
C ASP A 251 -7.67 3.40 -14.38
N TRP A 252 -7.17 4.59 -14.01
CA TRP A 252 -7.75 5.87 -14.40
C TRP A 252 -7.68 6.08 -15.92
N SER A 253 -6.50 5.90 -16.52
CA SER A 253 -6.30 6.04 -17.96
C SER A 253 -7.21 5.10 -18.77
N GLN A 254 -7.39 3.87 -18.29
CA GLN A 254 -8.30 2.91 -18.90
C GLN A 254 -9.76 3.37 -18.82
N SER A 255 -10.18 3.95 -17.68
CA SER A 255 -11.54 4.48 -17.50
C SER A 255 -11.85 5.66 -18.43
N GLN A 256 -10.85 6.48 -18.74
CA GLN A 256 -10.99 7.64 -19.65
C GLN A 256 -11.01 7.24 -21.13
N ALA A 257 -10.37 6.12 -21.49
CA ALA A 257 -10.28 5.64 -22.87
C ALA A 257 -11.52 4.85 -23.34
N GLN A 258 -12.43 4.48 -22.45
CA GLN A 258 -13.70 3.87 -22.81
C GLN A 258 -14.72 4.96 -23.11
N PRO A 259 -15.44 4.90 -24.26
CA PRO A 259 -16.56 5.82 -24.48
C PRO A 259 -17.52 5.69 -23.30
N GLN A 260 -17.79 6.78 -22.58
CA GLN A 260 -18.90 6.83 -21.65
C GLN A 260 -20.15 6.49 -22.45
N ALA A 261 -20.67 5.27 -22.30
CA ALA A 261 -21.98 4.94 -22.83
C ALA A 261 -22.94 5.93 -22.20
N ALA A 262 -23.45 6.85 -23.02
CA ALA A 262 -24.46 7.81 -22.60
C ALA A 262 -25.57 7.04 -21.89
N SER A 263 -25.92 7.46 -20.68
CA SER A 263 -27.18 7.02 -20.06
C SER A 263 -28.31 7.48 -20.97
N GLU A 264 -28.78 6.58 -21.82
CA GLU A 264 -30.10 6.63 -22.44
C GLU A 264 -31.13 6.56 -21.30
N ASP A 265 -31.44 7.69 -20.68
CA ASP A 265 -32.61 7.87 -19.81
C ASP A 265 -32.88 9.37 -19.66
N ASP A 266 -33.15 10.07 -20.78
CA ASP A 266 -33.90 11.33 -20.71
C ASP A 266 -34.60 11.65 -22.04
N GLU A 267 -35.50 10.78 -22.48
CA GLU A 267 -36.56 11.23 -23.39
C GLU A 267 -37.85 10.43 -23.14
N SER A 268 -38.56 10.79 -22.08
CA SER A 268 -39.96 10.41 -21.88
C SER A 268 -40.68 11.46 -21.04
N ALA A 269 -41.01 12.60 -21.66
CA ALA A 269 -42.25 13.35 -21.42
C ALA A 269 -42.44 14.43 -22.50
N PRO A 270 -43.68 14.82 -22.87
CA PRO A 270 -44.98 14.44 -22.28
C PRO A 270 -45.87 13.57 -23.19
#